data_AF-A0A6B2QXC5-F1
#
_entry.id   AF-A0A6B2QXC5-F1
#
_cell.length_a   1.000
_cell.length_b   1.000
_cell.length_c   1.000
_cell.angle_alpha   90.00
_cell.angle_beta   90.00
_cell.angle_gamma   90.00
#
_symmetry.space_group_name_H-M   'P 1'
#
loop_
_entity.id
_entity.type
_entity.pdbx_description
1 polymer ?
#
loop_
_entity_poly.entity_id
_entity_poly.type
_entity_poly.pdbx_seq_one_letter_code
_entity_poly.pdbx_strand_id
1 'polypeptide(L)'
;MPNNSSEAVFNLEALVFAGAVLFLILVVHALYMYITENWYEKIIDSLVQARRFSLARPAFYVMSFVLTLSHLLEIYIWGIALNLTGLISNSHHAMVFAGSAYTTVGFGTNPLPQSWDLVMVVIALSGMVAFGWSISVLVSMTQYYKSARTQYMKRSTGINS
;
A
#
# COMPACT_ATOMS: atom_id res chain seq x y z
N MET A 1 -1.19 -48.07 -8.38
CA MET A 1 -2.50 -47.56 -7.93
C MET A 1 -2.59 -46.12 -8.42
N PRO A 2 -3.64 -45.72 -9.17
CA PRO A 2 -3.79 -44.31 -9.53
C PRO A 2 -4.07 -43.53 -8.25
N ASN A 3 -3.12 -42.68 -7.85
CA ASN A 3 -3.28 -41.77 -6.73
C ASN A 3 -4.39 -40.79 -7.10
N ASN A 4 -5.49 -40.87 -6.36
CA ASN A 4 -6.64 -39.99 -6.27
C ASN A 4 -6.23 -38.51 -6.32
N SER A 5 -6.05 -37.99 -7.53
CA SER A 5 -5.72 -36.61 -7.89
C SER A 5 -6.91 -35.66 -7.75
N SER A 6 -7.77 -35.89 -6.76
CA SER A 6 -9.05 -35.20 -6.58
C SER A 6 -9.25 -34.54 -5.22
N GLU A 7 -8.25 -34.55 -4.32
CA GLU A 7 -8.21 -33.53 -3.28
C GLU A 7 -7.69 -32.24 -3.91
N ALA A 8 -8.59 -31.53 -4.60
CA ALA A 8 -8.41 -30.11 -4.81
C ALA A 8 -8.31 -29.50 -3.40
N VAL A 9 -7.08 -29.19 -2.97
CA VAL A 9 -6.73 -28.86 -1.58
C VAL A 9 -7.22 -27.45 -1.22
N PHE A 10 -8.53 -27.24 -1.33
CA PHE A 10 -9.18 -26.02 -0.90
C PHE A 10 -9.18 -25.99 0.63
N ASN A 11 -8.28 -25.18 1.18
CA ASN A 11 -8.17 -24.99 2.62
C ASN A 11 -8.99 -23.77 3.05
N LEU A 12 -10.12 -24.02 3.70
CA LEU A 12 -10.99 -22.97 4.22
C LEU A 12 -10.28 -22.11 5.28
N GLU A 13 -9.42 -22.71 6.10
CA GLU A 13 -8.66 -21.97 7.12
C GLU A 13 -7.68 -20.99 6.47
N ALA A 14 -6.99 -21.42 5.41
CA ALA A 14 -6.10 -20.55 4.64
C ALA A 14 -6.87 -19.39 3.99
N LEU A 15 -8.07 -19.66 3.46
CA LEU A 15 -8.92 -18.62 2.86
C LEU A 15 -9.40 -17.60 3.90
N VAL A 16 -9.90 -18.07 5.05
CA VAL A 16 -10.39 -17.19 6.13
C VAL A 16 -9.24 -16.38 6.70
N PHE A 17 -8.08 -17.01 6.96
CA PHE A 17 -6.89 -16.34 7.44
C PHE A 17 -6.42 -15.26 6.45
N ALA A 18 -6.20 -15.62 5.19
CA ALA A 18 -5.72 -14.68 4.18
C ALA A 18 -6.72 -13.56 3.92
N GLY A 19 -8.02 -13.87 3.89
CA GLY A 19 -9.09 -12.89 3.76
C GLY A 19 -9.15 -11.91 4.93
N ALA A 20 -8.97 -12.38 6.16
CA ALA A 20 -8.94 -11.53 7.35
C ALA A 20 -7.73 -10.58 7.35
N VAL A 21 -6.54 -11.08 7.01
CA VAL A 21 -5.33 -10.25 6.91
C VAL A 21 -5.42 -9.27 5.75
N LEU A 22 -5.95 -9.69 4.60
CA LEU A 22 -6.24 -8.80 3.47
C LEU A 22 -7.17 -7.66 3.89
N PHE A 23 -8.30 -7.98 4.54
CA PHE A 23 -9.25 -6.98 4.98
C PHE A 23 -8.62 -5.98 5.97
N LEU A 24 -7.86 -6.49 6.95
CA LEU A 24 -7.10 -5.66 7.89
C LEU A 24 -6.16 -4.70 7.16
N ILE A 25 -5.40 -5.22 6.18
CA ILE A 25 -4.47 -4.42 5.39
C ILE A 25 -5.20 -3.35 4.59
N LEU A 26 -6.31 -3.67 3.93
CA LEU A 26 -7.09 -2.68 3.19
C LEU A 26 -7.64 -1.57 4.09
N VAL A 27 -8.07 -1.90 5.31
CA VAL A 27 -8.49 -0.88 6.30
C VAL A 27 -7.30 -0.01 6.72
N VAL A 28 -6.16 -0.61 7.06
CA VAL A 28 -4.94 0.12 7.43
C VAL A 28 -4.48 1.03 6.29
N HIS A 29 -4.50 0.52 5.05
CA HIS A 29 -4.14 1.25 3.84
C HIS A 29 -5.07 2.44 3.63
N ALA A 30 -6.38 2.22 3.64
CA ALA A 30 -7.36 3.27 3.42
C ALA A 30 -7.24 4.39 4.47
N LEU A 31 -7.03 4.03 5.75
CA LEU A 31 -6.78 4.99 6.81
C LEU A 31 -5.48 5.77 6.59
N TYR A 32 -4.39 5.08 6.24
CA TYR A 32 -3.10 5.70 5.95
C TYR A 32 -3.21 6.70 4.79
N MET A 33 -3.87 6.30 3.71
CA MET A 33 -4.12 7.12 2.52
C MET A 33 -4.93 8.36 2.88
N TYR A 34 -6.04 8.19 3.61
CA TYR A 34 -6.86 9.30 4.08
C TYR A 34 -6.09 10.29 4.95
N ILE A 35 -5.26 9.81 5.88
CA ILE A 35 -4.42 10.68 6.72
C ILE A 35 -3.40 11.44 5.87
N THR A 36 -2.73 10.74 4.95
CA THR A 36 -1.66 11.29 4.12
C THR A 36 -2.18 12.35 3.15
N GLU A 37 -3.33 12.11 2.52
CA GLU A 37 -3.99 13.06 1.63
C GLU A 37 -4.43 14.33 2.40
N ASN A 38 -5.14 14.17 3.51
CA ASN A 38 -5.56 15.31 4.35
C ASN A 38 -4.38 16.13 4.88
N TRP A 39 -3.27 15.47 5.24
CA TRP A 39 -2.06 16.16 5.66
C TRP A 39 -1.42 16.92 4.51
N TYR A 40 -1.37 16.33 3.31
CA TYR A 40 -0.86 17.00 2.13
C TYR A 40 -1.65 18.25 1.78
N GLU A 41 -2.98 18.18 1.76
CA GLU A 41 -3.85 19.35 1.50
C GLU A 41 -3.58 20.48 2.49
N LYS A 42 -3.53 20.17 3.80
CA LYS A 42 -3.22 21.15 4.85
C LYS A 42 -1.85 21.81 4.66
N ILE A 43 -0.83 21.03 4.27
CA ILE A 43 0.51 21.55 4.00
C ILE A 43 0.46 22.53 2.82
N ILE A 44 -0.15 22.13 1.71
CA ILE A 44 -0.22 22.95 0.49
C ILE A 44 -1.02 24.24 0.73
N ASP A 45 -2.15 24.18 1.44
CA ASP A 45 -2.95 25.36 1.77
C ASP A 45 -2.19 26.35 2.64
N SER A 46 -1.48 25.85 3.65
CA SER A 46 -0.62 26.67 4.50
C SER A 46 0.47 27.37 3.69
N LEU A 47 1.10 26.66 2.73
CA LEU A 47 2.12 27.22 1.85
C LEU A 47 1.57 28.28 0.89
N VAL A 48 0.36 28.07 0.34
CA VAL A 48 -0.32 29.06 -0.51
C VAL A 48 -0.65 30.32 0.29
N GLN A 49 -1.19 30.17 1.50
CA GLN A 49 -1.53 31.30 2.38
C GLN A 49 -0.28 32.09 2.81
N ALA A 50 0.81 31.41 3.13
CA ALA A 50 2.08 32.02 3.50
C ALA A 50 2.87 32.63 2.32
N ARG A 51 2.34 32.56 1.07
CA ARG A 51 3.04 32.93 -0.17
C ARG A 51 4.38 32.21 -0.38
N ARG A 52 4.56 31.02 0.18
CA ARG A 52 5.79 30.20 0.09
C ARG A 52 5.62 29.02 -0.86
N PHE A 53 4.98 29.24 -2.01
CA PHE A 53 4.64 28.16 -2.94
C PHE A 53 5.88 27.44 -3.53
N SER A 54 7.07 28.03 -3.47
CA SER A 54 8.32 27.34 -3.83
C SER A 54 8.55 26.03 -3.05
N LEU A 55 8.04 25.94 -1.81
CA LEU A 55 8.14 24.75 -0.97
C LEU A 55 7.09 23.67 -1.30
N ALA A 56 6.12 23.96 -2.16
CA ALA A 56 5.09 22.99 -2.53
C ALA A 56 5.66 21.79 -3.32
N ARG A 57 6.73 22.01 -4.10
CA ARG A 57 7.44 20.95 -4.84
C ARG A 57 8.14 19.95 -3.91
N PRO A 58 9.03 20.37 -3.00
CA PRO A 58 9.63 19.42 -2.05
C PRO A 58 8.59 18.75 -1.16
N ALA A 59 7.53 19.47 -0.74
CA ALA A 59 6.43 18.87 0.01
C ALA A 59 5.75 17.73 -0.76
N PHE A 60 5.51 17.89 -2.07
CA PHE A 60 4.97 16.83 -2.91
C PHE A 60 5.87 15.58 -2.93
N TYR A 61 7.19 15.75 -3.09
CA TYR A 61 8.12 14.61 -3.09
C TYR A 61 8.18 13.89 -1.74
N VAL A 62 8.22 14.64 -0.64
CA VAL A 62 8.21 14.07 0.71
C VAL A 62 6.93 13.30 0.95
N MET A 63 5.77 13.87 0.62
CA MET A 63 4.49 13.19 0.82
C MET A 63 4.31 11.99 -0.11
N SER A 64 4.85 12.03 -1.34
CA SER A 64 4.90 10.87 -2.23
C SER A 64 5.75 9.74 -1.65
N PHE A 65 6.87 10.07 -1.01
CA PHE A 65 7.68 9.08 -0.30
C PHE A 65 6.94 8.51 0.91
N VAL A 66 6.27 9.36 1.70
CA VAL A 66 5.43 8.92 2.83
C VAL A 66 4.35 7.93 2.35
N LEU A 67 3.66 8.21 1.24
CA LEU A 67 2.71 7.25 0.64
C LEU A 67 3.36 5.88 0.40
N THR A 68 4.56 5.84 -0.16
CA THR A 68 5.23 4.55 -0.43
C THR A 68 5.62 3.76 0.82
N LEU A 69 5.75 4.42 1.99
CA LEU A 69 6.02 3.73 3.25
C LEU A 69 4.83 2.89 3.73
N SER A 70 3.61 3.19 3.26
CA SER A 70 2.43 2.35 3.55
C SER A 70 2.64 0.91 3.08
N HIS A 71 3.25 0.71 1.91
CA HIS A 71 3.53 -0.63 1.38
C HIS A 71 4.50 -1.42 2.27
N LEU A 72 5.51 -0.75 2.85
CA LEU A 72 6.43 -1.40 3.78
C LEU A 72 5.71 -1.83 5.06
N LEU A 73 4.76 -1.03 5.55
CA LEU A 73 3.93 -1.40 6.69
C LEU A 73 3.05 -2.61 6.40
N GLU A 74 2.47 -2.71 5.20
CA GLU A 74 1.62 -3.84 4.82
C GLU A 74 2.42 -5.13 4.64
N ILE A 75 3.62 -5.04 4.04
CA ILE A 75 4.58 -6.15 3.98
C ILE A 75 4.95 -6.59 5.41
N TYR A 76 5.14 -5.63 6.33
CA TYR A 76 5.43 -5.93 7.73
C TYR A 76 4.28 -6.67 8.42
N ILE A 77 3.03 -6.24 8.19
CA ILE A 77 1.83 -6.91 8.72
C ILE A 77 1.75 -8.34 8.19
N TRP A 78 1.95 -8.56 6.88
CA TRP A 78 1.97 -9.91 6.30
C TRP A 78 3.08 -10.78 6.88
N GLY A 79 4.31 -10.25 6.97
CA GLY A 79 5.46 -10.97 7.52
C GLY A 79 5.22 -11.42 8.96
N ILE A 80 4.65 -10.55 9.80
CA ILE A 80 4.24 -10.91 11.16
C ILE A 80 3.14 -11.96 11.15
N ALA A 81 2.10 -11.79 10.34
CA ALA A 81 0.97 -12.72 10.29
C ALA A 81 1.40 -14.15 9.91
N LEU A 82 2.33 -14.28 8.96
CA LEU A 82 2.91 -15.56 8.55
C LEU A 82 3.82 -16.18 9.63
N ASN A 83 4.53 -15.35 10.38
CA ASN A 83 5.42 -15.82 11.43
C ASN A 83 4.64 -16.28 12.68
N LEU A 84 3.64 -15.50 13.12
CA LEU A 84 2.83 -15.82 14.30
C LEU A 84 1.99 -17.08 14.15
N THR A 85 1.55 -17.39 12.93
CA THR A 85 0.81 -18.63 12.63
C THR A 85 1.73 -19.84 12.47
N GLY A 86 3.05 -19.66 12.51
CA GLY A 86 4.02 -20.75 12.33
C GLY A 86 4.12 -21.25 10.89
N LEU A 87 3.46 -20.60 9.92
CA LEU A 87 3.60 -20.93 8.50
C LEU A 87 5.04 -20.75 8.02
N ILE A 88 5.73 -19.74 8.55
CA ILE A 88 7.16 -19.52 8.33
C ILE A 88 7.82 -19.16 9.67
N SER A 89 8.51 -20.13 10.29
CA SER A 89 9.08 -19.97 11.63
C SER A 89 10.18 -18.90 11.72
N ASN A 90 10.93 -18.69 10.65
CA ASN A 90 11.96 -17.65 10.59
C ASN A 90 11.34 -16.30 10.22
N SER A 91 11.38 -15.33 11.13
CA SER A 91 10.77 -14.01 10.95
C SER A 91 11.35 -13.23 9.78
N HIS A 92 12.66 -13.32 9.54
CA HIS A 92 13.30 -12.69 8.38
C HIS A 92 12.79 -13.32 7.08
N HIS A 93 12.74 -14.65 7.03
CA HIS A 93 12.27 -15.38 5.85
C HIS A 93 10.78 -15.11 5.57
N ALA A 94 9.95 -14.99 6.61
CA ALA A 94 8.54 -14.63 6.51
C ALA A 94 8.36 -13.23 5.90
N MET A 95 9.18 -12.27 6.36
CA MET A 95 9.18 -10.91 5.86
C MET A 95 9.61 -10.83 4.39
N VAL A 96 10.69 -11.53 4.02
CA VAL A 96 11.18 -11.55 2.63
C VAL A 96 10.16 -12.21 1.72
N PHE A 97 9.58 -13.35 2.13
CA PHE A 97 8.53 -14.02 1.35
C PHE A 97 7.30 -13.11 1.16
N ALA A 98 6.81 -12.49 2.24
CA ALA A 98 5.70 -11.54 2.19
C ALA A 98 5.99 -10.39 1.20
N GLY A 99 7.16 -9.78 1.31
CA GLY A 99 7.59 -8.70 0.42
C GLY A 99 7.68 -9.14 -1.04
N SER A 100 8.30 -10.29 -1.32
CA SER A 100 8.43 -10.86 -2.66
C SER A 100 7.09 -11.18 -3.31
N ALA A 101 6.15 -11.77 -2.55
CA ALA A 101 4.81 -12.07 -3.04
C ALA A 101 3.99 -10.79 -3.24
N TYR A 102 4.04 -9.87 -2.27
CA TYR A 102 3.27 -8.61 -2.28
C TYR A 102 3.66 -7.72 -3.46
N THR A 103 4.96 -7.63 -3.75
CA THR A 103 5.49 -6.84 -4.87
C THR A 103 5.49 -7.61 -6.19
N THR A 104 5.01 -8.85 -6.21
CA THR A 104 5.01 -9.75 -7.38
C THR A 104 6.40 -10.04 -7.96
N VAL A 105 7.47 -9.73 -7.22
CA VAL A 105 8.86 -10.07 -7.59
C VAL A 105 9.02 -11.58 -7.70
N GLY A 106 8.27 -12.32 -6.88
CA GLY A 106 8.36 -13.76 -6.79
C GLY A 106 9.47 -14.19 -5.82
N PHE A 107 9.21 -15.29 -5.12
CA PHE A 107 10.14 -15.90 -4.20
C PHE A 107 10.58 -17.25 -4.79
N GLY A 108 11.88 -17.55 -4.76
CA GLY A 108 12.47 -18.65 -5.55
C GLY A 108 11.74 -19.99 -5.43
N THR A 109 11.39 -20.38 -4.20
CA THR A 109 10.57 -21.57 -3.93
C THR A 109 9.54 -21.22 -2.87
N ASN A 110 8.25 -21.46 -3.13
CA ASN A 110 7.19 -21.20 -2.15
C ASN A 110 7.44 -22.02 -0.86
N PRO A 111 7.65 -21.37 0.30
CA PRO A 111 7.90 -22.07 1.56
C PRO A 111 6.61 -22.59 2.21
N LEU A 112 5.43 -22.20 1.71
CA LEU A 112 4.15 -22.62 2.27
C LEU A 112 3.83 -24.08 1.89
N PRO A 113 3.11 -24.82 2.76
CA PRO A 113 2.52 -26.10 2.37
C PRO A 113 1.53 -25.92 1.21
N GLN A 114 1.35 -26.95 0.38
CA GLN A 114 0.48 -26.89 -0.79
C GLN A 114 -0.97 -26.46 -0.48
N SER A 115 -1.49 -26.82 0.70
CA SER A 115 -2.82 -26.40 1.17
C SER A 115 -2.93 -24.89 1.48
N TRP A 116 -1.81 -24.17 1.53
CA TRP A 116 -1.72 -22.74 1.87
C TRP A 116 -1.25 -21.88 0.69
N ASP A 117 -1.09 -22.45 -0.52
CA ASP A 117 -0.66 -21.72 -1.72
C ASP A 117 -1.53 -20.49 -2.04
N LEU A 118 -2.83 -20.55 -1.72
CA LEU A 118 -3.76 -19.44 -1.89
C LEU A 118 -3.35 -18.18 -1.09
N VAL A 119 -2.67 -18.33 0.04
CA VAL A 119 -2.19 -17.19 0.83
C VAL A 119 -1.20 -16.36 0.03
N MET A 120 -0.28 -17.00 -0.72
CA MET A 120 0.66 -16.32 -1.60
C MET A 120 -0.07 -15.47 -2.65
N VAL A 121 -1.12 -16.02 -3.24
CA VAL A 121 -1.94 -15.32 -4.25
C VAL A 121 -2.67 -14.13 -3.63
N VAL A 122 -3.21 -14.28 -2.42
CA VAL A 122 -3.88 -13.19 -1.70
C VAL A 122 -2.89 -12.08 -1.29
N ILE A 123 -1.66 -12.43 -0.90
CA ILE A 123 -0.61 -11.43 -0.63
C ILE A 123 -0.31 -10.62 -1.90
N ALA A 124 -0.16 -11.27 -3.05
CA ALA A 124 0.07 -10.59 -4.32
C ALA A 124 -1.12 -9.69 -4.72
N LEU A 125 -2.36 -10.18 -4.56
CA LEU A 125 -3.57 -9.39 -4.80
C LEU A 125 -3.64 -8.17 -3.88
N SER A 126 -3.31 -8.34 -2.60
CA SER A 126 -3.25 -7.26 -1.61
C SER A 126 -2.32 -6.15 -2.10
N GLY A 127 -1.12 -6.50 -2.57
CA GLY A 127 -0.17 -5.52 -3.09
C GLY A 127 -0.65 -4.81 -4.33
N MET A 128 -1.19 -5.55 -5.31
CA MET A 128 -1.73 -4.94 -6.54
C MET A 128 -2.84 -3.92 -6.24
N VAL A 129 -3.77 -4.25 -5.35
CA VAL A 129 -4.86 -3.34 -4.96
C VAL A 129 -4.32 -2.10 -4.24
N ALA A 130 -3.43 -2.29 -3.27
CA ALA A 130 -2.81 -1.20 -2.51
C ALA A 130 -1.99 -0.25 -3.41
N PHE A 131 -1.21 -0.79 -4.35
CA PHE A 131 -0.49 0.03 -5.34
C PHE A 131 -1.47 0.82 -6.23
N GLY A 132 -2.54 0.19 -6.72
CA GLY A 132 -3.57 0.87 -7.50
C GLY A 132 -4.21 2.04 -6.73
N TRP A 133 -4.52 1.83 -5.45
CA TRP A 133 -5.04 2.89 -4.58
C TRP A 133 -4.04 4.02 -4.37
N SER A 134 -2.78 3.69 -4.08
CA SER A 134 -1.70 4.67 -3.88
C SER A 134 -1.47 5.55 -5.11
N ILE A 135 -1.53 4.95 -6.32
CA ILE A 135 -1.45 5.70 -7.58
C ILE A 135 -2.63 6.66 -7.71
N SER A 136 -3.85 6.23 -7.36
CA SER A 136 -5.03 7.11 -7.37
C SER A 136 -4.86 8.32 -6.46
N VAL A 137 -4.34 8.12 -5.24
CA VAL A 137 -4.06 9.20 -4.29
C VAL A 137 -2.96 10.13 -4.80
N LEU A 138 -1.90 9.59 -5.42
CA LEU A 138 -0.84 10.40 -6.03
C LEU A 138 -1.37 11.28 -7.18
N VAL A 139 -2.31 10.76 -7.97
CA VAL A 139 -3.03 11.53 -9.00
C VAL A 139 -3.86 12.64 -8.36
N SER A 140 -4.61 12.36 -7.29
CA SER A 140 -5.36 13.35 -6.50
C SER A 140 -4.43 14.48 -6.00
N MET A 141 -3.32 14.13 -5.36
CA MET A 141 -2.30 15.08 -4.90
C MET A 141 -1.75 15.93 -6.05
N THR A 142 -1.52 15.34 -7.22
CA THR A 142 -1.04 16.06 -8.41
C THR A 142 -2.08 17.07 -8.90
N GLN A 143 -3.37 16.71 -8.89
CA GLN A 143 -4.46 17.62 -9.23
C GLN A 143 -4.56 18.76 -8.22
N TYR A 144 -4.48 18.45 -6.92
CA TYR A 144 -4.48 19.45 -5.85
C TYR A 144 -3.33 20.46 -6.00
N TYR A 145 -2.12 19.97 -6.23
CA TYR A 145 -0.93 20.80 -6.49
C TYR A 145 -1.15 21.77 -7.66
N LYS A 146 -1.69 21.29 -8.78
CA LYS A 146 -1.95 22.11 -9.98
C LYS A 146 -3.00 23.19 -9.71
N SER A 147 -4.06 22.84 -8.98
CA SER A 147 -5.11 23.79 -8.57
C SER A 147 -4.54 24.86 -7.64
N ALA A 148 -3.77 24.47 -6.62
CA ALA A 148 -3.11 25.38 -5.68
C ALA A 148 -2.13 26.35 -6.39
N ARG A 149 -1.37 25.85 -7.38
CA ARG A 149 -0.49 26.68 -8.21
C ARG A 149 -1.26 27.75 -8.96
N THR A 150 -2.37 27.38 -9.60
CA THR A 150 -3.22 28.32 -10.35
C THR A 150 -3.76 29.43 -9.44
N GLN A 151 -4.22 29.07 -8.23
CA GLN A 151 -4.69 30.04 -7.24
C GLN A 151 -3.58 30.99 -6.78
N TYR A 152 -2.39 30.45 -6.49
CA TYR A 152 -1.22 31.26 -6.12
C TYR A 152 -0.85 32.26 -7.22
N MET A 153 -0.82 31.81 -8.49
CA MET A 153 -0.50 32.69 -9.62
C MET A 153 -1.50 33.84 -9.75
N LYS A 154 -2.82 33.56 -9.71
CA LYS A 154 -3.88 34.59 -9.76
C LYS A 154 -3.72 35.64 -8.65
N ARG A 155 -3.41 35.20 -7.42
CA ARG A 155 -3.16 36.11 -6.29
C ARG A 155 -1.87 36.93 -6.43
N SER A 156 -0.85 36.37 -7.07
CA SER A 156 0.44 37.05 -7.26
C SER A 156 0.41 38.11 -8.37
N THR A 157 -0.43 37.94 -9.41
CA THR A 157 -0.51 38.87 -10.54
C THR A 157 -1.48 40.02 -10.34
N GLY A 158 -2.17 40.11 -9.20
CA GLY A 158 -3.05 41.23 -8.86
C GLY A 158 -4.28 41.38 -9.77
N ILE A 159 -4.58 40.38 -10.61
CA ILE A 159 -5.82 40.35 -11.40
C ILE A 159 -6.94 39.94 -10.44
N ASN A 160 -7.37 40.90 -9.63
CA ASN A 160 -8.57 40.75 -8.82
C ASN A 160 -9.78 41.05 -9.69
N SER A 161 -10.69 40.08 -9.69
CA SER A 161 -12.14 40.26 -9.87
C SER A 161 -12.67 41.47 -9.13
#